data_AF-A0A8D1VRH9-F1
#
_entry.id   AF-A0A8D1VRH9-F1
#
_cell.length_a   1.000
_cell.length_b   1.000
_cell.length_c   1.000
_cell.angle_alpha   90.00
_cell.angle_beta   90.00
_cell.angle_gamma   90.00
#
_symmetry.space_group_name_H-M   'P 1'
#
loop_
_entity.id
_entity.type
_entity.pdbx_description
1 polymer ?
#
loop_
_entity_poly.entity_id
_entity_poly.type
_entity_poly.pdbx_seq_one_letter_code
_entity_poly.pdbx_strand_id
1 'polypeptide(L)'
;NDAVLKQFMIFYPSWNKSVPNLWNVDGEVAVTEQKPGEVSEELASSYERKLIEVAEMHGELIEFNERLHRALVAKEALVSQMRQELIDLRGPVPGDLSQTSEDQSLSDFEISNRALINVWIPSVFLRGKAANAFHVYQVYIRIKDDEWNIYRRYTEFRSLHHKLQNKYPQVRAYNFPPKKAIGNKDAKFVEERRKQLQTYLRNVMNKVIQVVPEFAASPQKETLVQLMPFFLDIAAPGEPLTKNSRPKVASRFPKLSRGHPRETRNVEPQSGDL
;
A
#
# COMPACT_ATOMS: atom_id res chain seq x y z
N ASN A 1 17.51 7.07 42.01
CA ASN A 1 16.31 7.28 42.84
C ASN A 1 15.61 8.62 42.57
N ASP A 2 16.33 9.74 42.50
CA ASP A 2 15.72 11.08 42.34
C ASP A 2 15.12 11.37 40.93
N ALA A 3 15.72 10.85 39.86
CA ALA A 3 15.23 11.06 38.49
C ALA A 3 13.92 10.30 38.18
N VAL A 4 13.76 9.11 38.76
CA VAL A 4 12.55 8.27 38.58
C VAL A 4 11.37 8.87 39.34
N LEU A 5 11.59 9.36 40.56
CA LEU A 5 10.59 10.10 41.35
C LEU A 5 10.14 11.39 40.65
N LYS A 6 11.09 12.15 40.07
CA LYS A 6 10.78 13.36 39.30
C LYS A 6 9.92 13.05 38.07
N GLN A 7 10.16 11.95 37.38
CA GLN A 7 9.34 11.52 36.25
C GLN A 7 7.93 11.05 36.69
N PHE A 8 7.83 10.41 37.85
CA PHE A 8 6.56 9.98 38.45
C PHE A 8 5.66 11.17 38.83
N MET A 9 6.24 12.25 39.35
CA MET A 9 5.49 13.46 39.73
C MET A 9 4.98 14.27 38.53
N ILE A 10 5.60 14.13 37.35
CA ILE A 10 5.16 14.81 36.12
C ILE A 10 3.87 14.19 35.57
N PHE A 11 3.70 12.88 35.67
CA PHE A 11 2.57 12.16 35.08
C PHE A 11 1.36 12.01 36.01
N TYR A 12 1.52 12.17 37.33
CA TYR A 12 0.42 12.09 38.30
C TYR A 12 0.34 13.32 39.24
N PRO A 13 -0.27 14.43 38.79
CA PRO A 13 -0.45 15.64 39.62
C PRO A 13 -1.32 15.40 40.86
N SER A 14 -2.16 14.35 40.83
CA SER A 14 -3.05 13.94 41.92
C SER A 14 -2.29 13.29 43.08
N TRP A 15 -1.11 12.71 42.84
CA TRP A 15 -0.37 12.01 43.89
C TRP A 15 0.17 12.99 44.94
N ASN A 16 0.53 14.21 44.52
CA ASN A 16 0.95 15.29 45.41
C ASN A 16 -0.18 15.80 46.33
N LYS A 17 -1.46 15.51 46.01
CA LYS A 17 -2.62 15.93 46.81
C LYS A 17 -3.04 14.91 47.86
N SER A 18 -2.55 13.67 47.77
CA SER A 18 -2.94 12.57 48.68
C SER A 18 -1.90 12.27 49.77
N VAL A 19 -0.72 12.89 49.71
CA VAL A 19 0.39 12.72 50.67
C VAL A 19 0.68 13.96 51.55
N PRO A 20 -0.30 14.75 52.05
CA PRO A 20 0.00 15.65 53.18
C PRO A 20 -0.29 15.06 54.58
N ASN A 21 -1.08 13.99 54.73
CA ASN A 21 -1.71 13.71 56.04
C ASN A 21 -1.21 12.45 56.79
N LEU A 22 -0.10 11.83 56.39
CA LEU A 22 0.43 10.68 57.13
C LEU A 22 1.24 11.05 58.40
N TRP A 23 1.34 12.34 58.74
CA TRP A 23 2.16 12.82 59.87
C TRP A 23 1.36 13.38 61.05
N ASN A 24 0.02 13.35 61.03
CA ASN A 24 -0.81 13.85 62.13
C ASN A 24 -1.80 12.79 62.60
N VAL A 25 -1.37 11.95 63.53
CA VAL A 25 -2.28 11.18 64.40
C VAL A 25 -1.75 11.31 65.83
N ASP A 26 -2.26 12.34 66.52
CA ASP A 26 -2.31 12.35 67.99
C ASP A 26 -3.31 11.27 68.41
N GLY A 27 -2.82 10.18 68.98
CA GLY A 27 -3.65 9.08 69.46
C GLY A 27 -2.89 8.27 70.49
N GLU A 28 -3.13 8.56 71.77
CA GLU A 28 -2.70 7.73 72.91
C GLU A 28 -3.15 6.28 72.69
N VAL A 29 -2.19 5.36 72.57
CA VAL A 29 -2.44 3.92 72.72
C VAL A 29 -1.40 3.35 73.65
N ALA A 30 -1.89 2.80 74.77
CA ALA A 30 -1.10 2.23 75.84
C ALA A 30 -0.21 1.08 75.35
N VAL A 31 1.05 1.13 75.78
CA VAL A 31 2.16 0.24 75.42
C VAL A 31 1.94 -1.15 76.02
N THR A 32 2.02 -2.19 75.18
CA THR A 32 2.53 -3.51 75.59
C THR A 32 3.90 -3.66 74.95
N GLU A 33 4.92 -4.01 75.75
CA GLU A 33 6.34 -3.98 75.38
C GLU A 33 6.70 -4.93 74.22
N GLN A 34 6.80 -4.37 73.02
CA GLN A 34 7.73 -4.80 71.97
C GLN A 34 8.38 -3.52 71.40
N LYS A 35 9.69 -3.53 71.14
CA LYS A 35 10.45 -2.35 70.68
C LYS A 35 9.74 -1.68 69.48
N PRO A 36 9.19 -0.45 69.61
CA PRO A 36 8.36 0.17 68.56
C PRO A 36 9.10 0.54 67.28
N GLY A 37 10.44 0.55 67.30
CA GLY A 37 11.27 0.98 66.16
C GLY A 37 11.45 -0.10 65.09
N GLU A 38 11.67 -1.37 65.48
CA GLU A 38 11.99 -2.45 64.54
C GLU A 38 10.80 -2.81 63.63
N VAL A 39 9.57 -2.79 64.17
CA VAL A 39 8.35 -3.11 63.40
C VAL A 39 8.03 -2.01 62.35
N SER A 40 8.32 -0.75 62.67
CA SER A 40 8.11 0.39 61.76
C SER A 40 9.14 0.40 60.62
N GLU A 41 10.38 0.03 60.93
CA GLU A 41 11.50 -0.04 59.97
C GLU A 41 11.36 -1.24 59.01
N GLU A 42 10.91 -2.39 59.51
CA GLU A 42 10.56 -3.55 58.67
C GLU A 42 9.39 -3.25 57.71
N LEU A 43 8.38 -2.52 58.18
CA LEU A 43 7.25 -2.09 57.37
C LEU A 43 7.67 -1.08 56.29
N ALA A 44 8.51 -0.10 56.64
CA ALA A 44 9.08 0.86 55.68
C ALA A 44 9.92 0.14 54.60
N SER A 45 10.73 -0.83 55.00
CA SER A 45 11.52 -1.67 54.09
C SER A 45 10.65 -2.50 53.14
N SER A 46 9.48 -2.97 53.63
CA SER A 46 8.49 -3.69 52.82
C SER A 46 7.85 -2.79 51.75
N TYR A 47 7.52 -1.54 52.10
CA TYR A 47 7.01 -0.56 51.15
C TYR A 47 8.05 -0.15 50.11
N GLU A 48 9.32 0.02 50.50
CA GLU A 48 10.41 0.34 49.58
C GLU A 48 10.58 -0.75 48.52
N ARG A 49 10.58 -2.03 48.91
CA ARG A 49 10.67 -3.17 47.97
C ARG A 49 9.50 -3.20 46.98
N LYS A 50 8.27 -2.97 47.46
CA LYS A 50 7.08 -2.90 46.59
C LYS A 50 7.16 -1.73 45.60
N LEU A 51 7.71 -0.59 46.00
CA LEU A 51 7.91 0.56 45.11
C LEU A 51 8.95 0.26 44.02
N ILE A 52 10.02 -0.47 44.36
CA ILE A 52 11.02 -0.92 43.39
C ILE A 52 10.39 -1.88 42.37
N GLU A 53 9.65 -2.88 42.84
CA GLU A 53 8.96 -3.85 41.98
C GLU A 53 7.95 -3.17 41.04
N VAL A 54 7.18 -2.19 41.54
CA VAL A 54 6.27 -1.38 40.71
C VAL A 54 7.05 -0.58 39.67
N ALA A 55 8.20 0.00 40.02
CA ALA A 55 9.02 0.75 39.07
C ALA A 55 9.62 -0.15 37.98
N GLU A 56 10.04 -1.36 38.33
CA GLU A 56 10.52 -2.38 37.39
C GLU A 56 9.42 -2.80 36.41
N MET A 57 8.23 -3.15 36.90
CA MET A 57 7.08 -3.48 36.04
C MET A 57 6.69 -2.32 35.11
N HIS A 58 6.73 -1.07 35.58
CA HIS A 58 6.45 0.08 34.72
C HIS A 58 7.53 0.26 33.64
N GLY A 59 8.80 0.04 33.98
CA GLY A 59 9.91 0.03 33.02
C GLY A 59 9.69 -1.01 31.92
N GLU A 60 9.34 -2.23 32.30
CA GLU A 60 9.01 -3.32 31.37
C GLU A 60 7.79 -2.97 30.49
N LEU A 61 6.74 -2.39 31.08
CA LEU A 61 5.55 -1.98 30.35
C LEU A 61 5.83 -0.87 29.33
N ILE A 62 6.65 0.12 29.70
CA ILE A 62 7.06 1.19 28.79
C ILE A 62 7.87 0.61 27.63
N GLU A 63 8.84 -0.27 27.92
CA GLU A 63 9.64 -0.91 26.89
C GLU A 63 8.78 -1.77 25.94
N PHE A 64 7.83 -2.53 26.49
CA PHE A 64 6.88 -3.31 25.71
C PHE A 64 6.02 -2.42 24.81
N ASN A 65 5.49 -1.32 25.35
CA ASN A 65 4.68 -0.38 24.59
C ASN A 65 5.48 0.29 23.47
N GLU A 66 6.72 0.71 23.73
CA GLU A 66 7.61 1.25 22.70
C GLU A 66 7.90 0.24 21.59
N ARG A 67 8.13 -1.03 21.94
CA ARG A 67 8.35 -2.10 20.97
C ARG A 67 7.09 -2.32 20.11
N LEU A 68 5.90 -2.32 20.72
CA LEU A 68 4.64 -2.42 20.01
C LEU A 68 4.42 -1.24 19.06
N HIS A 69 4.64 -0.01 19.51
CA HIS A 69 4.52 1.18 18.66
C HIS A 69 5.49 1.14 17.48
N ARG A 70 6.76 0.76 17.72
CA ARG A 70 7.75 0.58 16.64
C ARG A 70 7.30 -0.48 15.64
N ALA A 71 6.79 -1.63 16.12
CA ALA A 71 6.29 -2.68 15.26
C ALA A 71 5.05 -2.26 14.45
N LEU A 72 4.15 -1.50 15.07
CA LEU A 72 2.98 -0.93 14.40
C LEU A 72 3.39 0.01 13.27
N VAL A 73 4.27 0.98 13.55
CA VAL A 73 4.78 1.93 12.55
C VAL A 73 5.48 1.22 11.40
N ALA A 74 6.30 0.19 11.69
CA ALA A 74 6.95 -0.61 10.65
C ALA A 74 5.93 -1.36 9.77
N LYS A 75 4.88 -1.92 10.37
CA LYS A 75 3.79 -2.58 9.63
C LYS A 75 2.98 -1.59 8.80
N GLU A 76 2.66 -0.41 9.34
CA GLU A 76 1.97 0.65 8.60
C GLU A 76 2.79 1.12 7.38
N ALA A 77 4.11 1.26 7.54
CA ALA A 77 5.00 1.60 6.44
C ALA A 77 5.01 0.52 5.34
N LEU A 78 5.08 -0.76 5.71
CA LEU A 78 5.00 -1.87 4.76
C LEU A 78 3.64 -1.91 4.04
N VAL A 79 2.54 -1.74 4.76
CA VAL A 79 1.20 -1.69 4.17
C VAL A 79 1.09 -0.52 3.18
N SER A 80 1.62 0.65 3.54
CA SER A 80 1.70 1.80 2.65
C SER A 80 2.52 1.51 1.38
N GLN A 81 3.67 0.85 1.53
CA GLN A 81 4.49 0.42 0.39
C GLN A 81 3.74 -0.57 -0.52
N MET A 82 3.14 -1.62 0.04
CA MET A 82 2.39 -2.62 -0.73
C MET A 82 1.18 -2.00 -1.43
N ARG A 83 0.50 -1.04 -0.78
CA ARG A 83 -0.56 -0.25 -1.40
C ARG A 83 -0.04 0.55 -2.57
N GLN A 84 1.10 1.23 -2.43
CA GLN A 84 1.71 1.99 -3.52
C GLN A 84 2.09 1.07 -4.69
N GLU A 85 2.67 -0.10 -4.43
CA GLU A 85 2.97 -1.10 -5.46
C GLU A 85 1.68 -1.57 -6.16
N LEU A 86 0.61 -1.82 -5.40
CA LEU A 86 -0.68 -2.21 -5.97
C LEU A 86 -1.30 -1.08 -6.82
N ILE A 87 -1.18 0.17 -6.38
CA ILE A 87 -1.61 1.35 -7.15
C ILE A 87 -0.79 1.51 -8.42
N ASP A 88 0.51 1.25 -8.38
CA ASP A 88 1.39 1.33 -9.54
C ASP A 88 1.05 0.25 -10.57
N LEU A 89 0.69 -0.96 -10.10
CA LEU A 89 0.35 -2.11 -10.94
C LEU A 89 -1.08 -2.09 -11.48
N ARG A 90 -2.05 -1.62 -10.67
CA ARG A 90 -3.49 -1.75 -10.94
C ARG A 90 -4.23 -0.41 -11.05
N GLY A 91 -3.61 0.70 -10.69
CA GLY A 91 -4.27 1.99 -10.51
C GLY A 91 -4.89 2.15 -9.11
N PRO A 92 -5.52 3.31 -8.82
CA PRO A 92 -6.09 3.61 -7.50
C PRO A 92 -7.06 2.51 -7.07
N VAL A 93 -6.80 1.89 -5.91
CA VAL A 93 -7.69 0.89 -5.35
C VAL A 93 -8.90 1.62 -4.74
N PRO A 94 -10.14 1.28 -5.14
CA PRO A 94 -11.34 1.77 -4.46
C PRO A 94 -11.39 1.17 -3.07
N GLY A 95 -11.63 1.99 -2.05
CA GLY A 95 -11.77 1.55 -0.67
C GLY A 95 -10.55 1.92 0.18
N ASP A 96 -10.56 3.12 0.75
CA ASP A 96 -9.86 3.35 2.00
C ASP A 96 -10.84 3.99 2.96
N LEU A 97 -11.57 3.15 3.71
CA LEU A 97 -12.07 3.45 5.04
C LEU A 97 -12.18 2.11 5.78
N SER A 98 -11.27 1.91 6.74
CA SER A 98 -11.50 1.23 8.02
C SER A 98 -12.41 -0.02 8.06
N GLN A 99 -11.81 -1.09 8.61
CA GLN A 99 -12.46 -2.14 9.42
C GLN A 99 -13.18 -3.27 8.68
N THR A 100 -12.67 -4.48 8.96
CA THR A 100 -13.45 -5.69 9.27
C THR A 100 -14.94 -5.62 8.95
N SER A 101 -15.34 -6.09 7.77
CA SER A 101 -16.68 -6.66 7.63
C SER A 101 -16.74 -7.59 6.43
N GLU A 102 -17.00 -8.85 6.74
CA GLU A 102 -17.37 -9.91 5.81
C GLU A 102 -18.85 -9.68 5.42
N ASP A 103 -19.16 -8.61 4.68
CA ASP A 103 -20.53 -8.35 4.22
C ASP A 103 -20.59 -8.11 2.70
N GLN A 104 -21.46 -8.88 2.03
CA GLN A 104 -21.68 -8.91 0.58
C GLN A 104 -22.20 -7.56 0.06
N SER A 105 -22.74 -6.70 0.94
CA SER A 105 -23.23 -5.36 0.61
C SER A 105 -22.11 -4.34 0.30
N LEU A 106 -20.88 -4.59 0.78
CA LEU A 106 -19.75 -3.70 0.54
C LEU A 106 -19.24 -3.77 -0.91
N SER A 107 -19.46 -4.87 -1.63
CA SER A 107 -19.01 -5.00 -3.02
C SER A 107 -19.68 -3.96 -3.92
N ASP A 108 -20.98 -3.69 -3.72
CA ASP A 108 -21.71 -2.72 -4.54
C ASP A 108 -21.33 -1.27 -4.21
N PHE A 109 -21.02 -0.98 -2.94
CA PHE A 109 -20.50 0.33 -2.53
C PHE A 109 -19.06 0.58 -3.03
N GLU A 110 -18.22 -0.45 -3.03
CA GLU A 110 -16.87 -0.40 -3.63
C GLU A 110 -16.90 -0.30 -5.16
N ILE A 111 -17.90 -0.89 -5.83
CA ILE A 111 -18.13 -0.74 -7.28
C ILE A 111 -18.59 0.69 -7.62
N SER A 112 -19.41 1.29 -6.76
CA SER A 112 -19.94 2.65 -6.94
C SER A 112 -18.89 3.75 -6.75
N ASN A 113 -17.89 3.53 -5.90
CA ASN A 113 -16.81 4.50 -5.62
C ASN A 113 -15.53 4.26 -6.43
N ARG A 114 -15.52 3.34 -7.41
CA ARG A 114 -14.37 3.20 -8.31
C ARG A 114 -14.24 4.48 -9.14
N ALA A 115 -13.02 4.97 -9.29
CA ALA A 115 -12.72 5.91 -10.37
C ALA A 115 -13.26 5.28 -11.67
N LEU A 116 -14.28 5.91 -12.26
CA LEU A 116 -14.99 5.36 -13.43
C LEU A 116 -14.05 5.16 -14.62
N ILE A 117 -12.89 5.82 -14.60
CA ILE A 117 -11.86 5.76 -15.63
C ILE A 117 -10.50 5.53 -14.97
N ASN A 118 -9.82 4.45 -15.37
CA ASN A 118 -8.49 4.09 -14.93
C ASN A 118 -7.55 3.98 -16.12
N VAL A 119 -6.34 4.51 -15.98
CA VAL A 119 -5.29 4.45 -17.01
C VAL A 119 -3.96 4.11 -16.36
N TRP A 120 -3.29 3.07 -16.87
CA TRP A 120 -1.94 2.68 -16.45
C TRP A 120 -1.12 2.17 -17.62
N ILE A 121 0.20 2.15 -17.45
CA ILE A 121 1.16 1.71 -18.46
C ILE A 121 1.93 0.54 -17.88
N PRO A 122 1.40 -0.69 -17.90
CA PRO A 122 2.00 -1.81 -17.16
C PRO A 122 3.35 -2.25 -17.73
N SER A 123 3.60 -2.00 -19.01
CA SER A 123 4.76 -2.56 -19.68
C SER A 123 5.22 -1.72 -20.86
N VAL A 124 6.48 -1.94 -21.23
CA VAL A 124 7.14 -1.35 -22.39
C VAL A 124 7.95 -2.42 -23.09
N PHE A 125 7.78 -2.51 -24.41
CA PHE A 125 8.39 -3.55 -25.23
C PHE A 125 9.25 -2.93 -26.31
N LEU A 126 10.35 -3.59 -26.67
CA LEU A 126 11.12 -3.25 -27.85
C LEU A 126 10.48 -3.93 -29.07
N ARG A 127 10.13 -3.14 -30.09
CA ARG A 127 9.57 -3.61 -31.37
C ARG A 127 10.46 -3.16 -32.52
N GLY A 128 10.40 -3.87 -33.65
CA GLY A 128 11.23 -3.61 -34.82
C GLY A 128 12.51 -4.46 -34.87
N LYS A 129 13.26 -4.36 -35.97
CA LYS A 129 14.47 -5.17 -36.21
C LYS A 129 15.72 -4.30 -36.17
N ALA A 130 16.75 -4.78 -35.47
CA ALA A 130 18.09 -4.21 -35.41
C ALA A 130 18.12 -2.67 -35.18
N ALA A 131 18.66 -1.92 -36.14
CA ALA A 131 18.81 -0.46 -36.07
C ALA A 131 17.48 0.29 -35.94
N ASN A 132 16.37 -0.28 -36.45
CA ASN A 132 15.05 0.34 -36.45
C ASN A 132 14.20 -0.06 -35.24
N ALA A 133 14.81 -0.64 -34.19
CA ALA A 133 14.09 -1.03 -32.99
C ALA A 133 13.66 0.19 -32.15
N PHE A 134 12.40 0.22 -31.72
CA PHE A 134 11.79 1.30 -30.93
C PHE A 134 10.95 0.76 -29.77
N HIS A 135 10.83 1.57 -28.72
CA HIS A 135 10.01 1.23 -27.55
C HIS A 135 8.54 1.54 -27.80
N VAL A 136 7.69 0.58 -27.46
CA VAL A 136 6.23 0.66 -27.49
C VAL A 136 5.70 0.45 -26.08
N TYR A 137 4.97 1.44 -25.59
CA TYR A 137 4.31 1.42 -24.30
C TYR A 137 2.93 0.80 -24.46
N GLN A 138 2.64 -0.23 -23.67
CA GLN A 138 1.29 -0.75 -23.50
C GLN A 138 0.59 0.17 -22.51
N VAL A 139 -0.50 0.80 -22.94
CA VAL A 139 -1.36 1.60 -22.08
C VAL A 139 -2.65 0.81 -21.92
N TYR A 140 -2.95 0.42 -20.70
CA TYR A 140 -4.22 -0.19 -20.36
C TYR A 140 -5.18 0.92 -19.93
N ILE A 141 -6.41 0.84 -20.42
CA ILE A 141 -7.52 1.73 -20.05
C ILE A 141 -8.70 0.87 -19.60
N ARG A 142 -9.32 1.27 -18.49
CA ARG A 142 -10.62 0.76 -18.06
C ARG A 142 -11.60 1.90 -17.84
N ILE A 143 -12.75 1.80 -18.46
CA ILE A 143 -13.91 2.65 -18.21
C ILE A 143 -15.05 1.76 -17.73
N LYS A 144 -15.49 1.91 -16.47
CA LYS A 144 -16.49 1.03 -15.86
C LYS A 144 -16.09 -0.46 -16.01
N ASP A 145 -16.81 -1.20 -16.84
CA ASP A 145 -16.58 -2.62 -17.15
C ASP A 145 -15.84 -2.84 -18.49
N ASP A 146 -15.69 -1.79 -19.29
CA ASP A 146 -14.94 -1.86 -20.54
C ASP A 146 -13.45 -1.70 -20.28
N GLU A 147 -12.66 -2.69 -20.69
CA GLU A 147 -11.21 -2.67 -20.60
C GLU A 147 -10.57 -2.94 -21.95
N TRP A 148 -9.50 -2.21 -22.26
CA TRP A 148 -8.70 -2.46 -23.46
C TRP A 148 -7.27 -1.96 -23.30
N ASN A 149 -6.40 -2.46 -24.18
CA ASN A 149 -5.02 -1.99 -24.27
C ASN A 149 -4.84 -1.21 -25.58
N ILE A 150 -4.00 -0.19 -25.54
CA ILE A 150 -3.46 0.46 -26.73
C ILE A 150 -1.94 0.43 -26.68
N TYR A 151 -1.32 0.52 -27.85
CA TYR A 151 0.12 0.45 -27.98
C TYR A 151 0.63 1.73 -28.64
N ARG A 152 1.51 2.46 -27.94
CA ARG A 152 2.00 3.77 -28.39
C ARG A 152 3.50 3.91 -28.20
N ARG A 153 4.19 4.48 -29.19
CA ARG A 153 5.59 4.93 -29.07
C ARG A 153 5.63 6.35 -28.51
N TYR A 154 6.75 6.71 -27.87
CA TYR A 154 6.95 8.02 -27.23
C TYR A 154 6.55 9.23 -28.11
N THR A 155 6.83 9.18 -29.42
CA THR A 155 6.49 10.28 -30.32
C THR A 155 4.99 10.54 -30.43
N GLU A 156 4.16 9.52 -30.28
CA GLU A 156 2.70 9.68 -30.28
C GLU A 156 2.20 10.37 -29.02
N PHE A 157 2.76 10.03 -27.85
CA PHE A 157 2.52 10.77 -26.60
C PHE A 157 2.94 12.24 -26.73
N ARG A 158 4.08 12.50 -27.38
CA ARG A 158 4.57 13.86 -27.60
C ARG A 158 3.64 14.66 -28.52
N SER A 159 3.13 14.03 -29.58
CA SER A 159 2.14 14.66 -30.45
C SER A 159 0.85 14.98 -29.72
N LEU A 160 0.36 14.07 -28.85
CA LEU A 160 -0.78 14.34 -27.96
C LEU A 160 -0.50 15.55 -27.06
N HIS A 161 0.66 15.56 -26.39
CA HIS A 161 1.04 16.63 -25.48
C HIS A 161 1.06 17.99 -26.17
N HIS A 162 1.66 18.08 -27.36
CA HIS A 162 1.69 19.33 -28.10
C HIS A 162 0.29 19.81 -28.51
N LYS A 163 -0.58 18.90 -29.00
CA LYS A 163 -1.98 19.23 -29.31
C LYS A 163 -2.73 19.75 -28.07
N LEU A 164 -2.52 19.11 -26.92
CA LEU A 164 -3.18 19.51 -25.67
C LEU A 164 -2.63 20.85 -25.14
N GLN A 165 -1.34 21.12 -25.24
CA GLN A 165 -0.77 22.42 -24.86
C GLN A 165 -1.34 23.58 -25.67
N ASN A 166 -1.66 23.34 -26.96
CA ASN A 166 -2.25 24.36 -27.83
C ASN A 166 -3.72 24.62 -27.48
N LYS A 167 -4.47 23.56 -27.12
CA LYS A 167 -5.88 23.68 -26.72
C LYS A 167 -6.07 24.14 -25.26
N TYR A 168 -5.13 23.78 -24.39
CA TYR A 168 -5.19 23.95 -22.93
C TYR A 168 -3.82 24.38 -22.39
N PRO A 169 -3.52 25.70 -22.30
CA PRO A 169 -2.21 26.21 -21.92
C PRO A 169 -1.67 25.66 -20.58
N GLN A 170 -2.55 25.37 -19.61
CA GLN A 170 -2.22 24.73 -18.33
C GLN A 170 -1.50 23.38 -18.46
N VAL A 171 -1.67 22.66 -19.58
CA VAL A 171 -0.99 21.37 -19.82
C VAL A 171 0.52 21.56 -19.97
N ARG A 172 1.00 22.78 -20.25
CA ARG A 172 2.45 23.10 -20.27
C ARG A 172 3.12 22.88 -18.92
N ALA A 173 2.38 23.00 -17.82
CA ALA A 173 2.89 22.74 -16.47
C ALA A 173 2.97 21.25 -16.12
N TYR A 174 2.38 20.36 -16.93
CA TYR A 174 2.44 18.93 -16.66
C TYR A 174 3.85 18.41 -16.93
N ASN A 175 4.40 17.67 -15.97
CA ASN A 175 5.69 17.01 -16.14
C ASN A 175 5.60 16.00 -17.31
N PHE A 176 6.35 16.26 -18.38
CA PHE A 176 6.39 15.41 -19.57
C PHE A 176 7.83 15.00 -19.87
N PRO A 177 8.12 13.69 -20.04
CA PRO A 177 9.49 13.21 -20.20
C PRO A 177 10.16 13.81 -21.44
N PRO A 178 11.38 14.37 -21.33
CA PRO A 178 12.08 14.94 -22.47
C PRO A 178 12.52 13.87 -23.48
N LYS A 179 12.73 14.31 -24.72
CA LYS A 179 13.34 13.46 -25.75
C LYS A 179 14.83 13.33 -25.43
N LYS A 180 15.35 12.11 -25.45
CA LYS A 180 16.76 11.81 -25.22
C LYS A 180 17.33 11.17 -26.48
N ALA A 181 18.43 11.72 -27.00
CA ALA A 181 19.08 11.21 -28.21
C ALA A 181 20.11 10.10 -27.89
N ILE A 182 20.76 10.18 -26.73
CA ILE A 182 21.80 9.22 -26.28
C ILE A 182 21.26 8.40 -25.10
N GLY A 183 21.48 7.08 -25.10
CA GLY A 183 21.00 6.19 -24.03
C GLY A 183 19.48 6.01 -24.00
N ASN A 184 18.81 6.21 -25.13
CA ASN A 184 17.35 6.03 -25.27
C ASN A 184 16.89 4.55 -25.22
N LYS A 185 17.84 3.61 -25.22
CA LYS A 185 17.62 2.18 -25.03
C LYS A 185 18.03 1.66 -23.65
N ASP A 186 18.52 2.52 -22.77
CA ASP A 186 18.85 2.16 -21.40
C ASP A 186 17.58 1.76 -20.63
N ALA A 187 17.60 0.60 -19.97
CA ALA A 187 16.41 0.03 -19.33
C ALA A 187 15.89 0.93 -18.18
N LYS A 188 16.80 1.47 -17.36
CA LYS A 188 16.44 2.36 -16.24
C LYS A 188 15.77 3.63 -16.76
N PHE A 189 16.31 4.21 -17.83
CA PHE A 189 15.73 5.37 -18.48
C PHE A 189 14.35 5.09 -19.09
N VAL A 190 14.19 3.94 -19.75
CA VAL A 190 12.93 3.54 -20.38
C VAL A 190 11.83 3.34 -19.34
N GLU A 191 12.15 2.72 -18.20
CA GLU A 191 11.23 2.51 -17.08
C GLU A 191 10.87 3.83 -16.39
N GLU A 192 11.84 4.70 -16.14
CA GLU A 192 11.56 6.03 -15.60
C GLU A 192 10.63 6.84 -16.53
N ARG A 193 10.89 6.80 -17.84
CA ARG A 193 10.00 7.40 -18.83
C ARG A 193 8.61 6.78 -18.81
N ARG A 194 8.47 5.46 -18.65
CA ARG A 194 7.17 4.78 -18.54
C ARG A 194 6.36 5.34 -17.37
N LYS A 195 6.96 5.47 -16.19
CA LYS A 195 6.34 6.06 -14.99
C LYS A 195 5.89 7.50 -15.24
N GLN A 196 6.76 8.33 -15.82
CA GLN A 196 6.43 9.72 -16.15
C GLN A 196 5.28 9.83 -17.16
N LEU A 197 5.25 8.98 -18.19
CA LEU A 197 4.15 8.93 -19.16
C LEU A 197 2.83 8.49 -18.51
N GLN A 198 2.86 7.55 -17.56
CA GLN A 198 1.68 7.12 -16.81
C GLN A 198 1.10 8.27 -15.99
N THR A 199 1.95 8.95 -15.19
CA THR A 199 1.53 10.11 -14.41
C THR A 199 0.99 11.23 -15.31
N TYR A 200 1.64 11.48 -16.45
CA TYR A 200 1.17 12.43 -17.44
C TYR A 200 -0.23 12.09 -17.96
N LEU A 201 -0.47 10.83 -18.39
CA LEU A 201 -1.79 10.42 -18.88
C LEU A 201 -2.87 10.53 -17.80
N ARG A 202 -2.56 10.20 -16.54
CA ARG A 202 -3.49 10.39 -15.42
C ARG A 202 -3.89 11.86 -15.27
N ASN A 203 -2.93 12.77 -15.35
CA ASN A 203 -3.21 14.22 -15.29
C ASN A 203 -4.05 14.70 -16.47
N VAL A 204 -3.78 14.18 -17.68
CA VAL A 204 -4.60 14.46 -18.87
C VAL A 204 -6.03 13.98 -18.68
N MET A 205 -6.23 12.75 -18.19
CA MET A 205 -7.57 12.21 -17.95
C MET A 205 -8.33 13.03 -16.91
N ASN A 206 -7.68 13.39 -15.80
CA ASN A 206 -8.27 14.28 -14.78
C ASN A 206 -8.71 15.61 -15.40
N LYS A 207 -7.89 16.17 -16.31
CA LYS A 207 -8.24 17.40 -16.99
C LYS A 207 -9.44 17.23 -17.93
N VAL A 208 -9.52 16.13 -18.66
CA VAL A 208 -10.63 15.83 -19.56
C VAL A 208 -11.95 15.71 -18.78
N ILE A 209 -11.92 15.01 -17.64
CA ILE A 209 -13.08 14.90 -16.73
C ILE A 209 -13.53 16.29 -16.25
N GLN A 210 -12.59 17.18 -15.91
CA GLN A 210 -12.93 18.54 -15.47
C GLN A 210 -13.51 19.43 -16.58
N VAL A 211 -13.04 19.29 -17.83
CA VAL A 211 -13.45 20.17 -18.93
C VAL A 211 -14.62 19.62 -19.76
N VAL A 212 -14.97 18.34 -19.59
CA VAL A 212 -16.09 17.69 -20.28
C VAL A 212 -16.98 16.98 -19.25
N PRO A 213 -17.85 17.72 -18.52
CA PRO A 213 -18.71 17.15 -17.48
C PRO A 213 -19.66 16.06 -18.00
N GLU A 214 -20.11 16.17 -19.25
CA GLU A 214 -20.96 15.15 -19.89
C GLU A 214 -20.26 13.80 -20.00
N PHE A 215 -18.96 13.81 -20.36
CA PHE A 215 -18.14 12.62 -20.38
C PHE A 215 -17.87 12.09 -18.97
N ALA A 216 -17.71 12.96 -17.98
CA ALA A 216 -17.56 12.55 -16.58
C ALA A 216 -18.83 11.87 -16.03
N ALA A 217 -20.01 12.35 -16.41
CA ALA A 217 -21.30 11.81 -15.99
C ALA A 217 -21.58 10.43 -16.62
N SER A 218 -21.22 10.24 -17.89
CA SER A 218 -21.38 8.95 -18.58
C SER A 218 -20.14 8.60 -19.40
N PRO A 219 -19.07 8.11 -18.76
CA PRO A 219 -17.86 7.77 -19.47
C PRO A 219 -18.07 6.47 -20.24
N GLN A 220 -17.76 6.50 -21.53
CA GLN A 220 -17.78 5.37 -22.44
C GLN A 220 -16.52 5.37 -23.30
N LYS A 221 -16.10 4.17 -23.75
CA LYS A 221 -14.92 4.00 -24.60
C LYS A 221 -15.04 4.82 -25.88
N GLU A 222 -16.20 4.78 -26.52
CA GLU A 222 -16.49 5.44 -27.79
C GLU A 222 -16.31 6.95 -27.66
N THR A 223 -16.90 7.54 -26.61
CA THR A 223 -16.79 8.97 -26.32
C THR A 223 -15.35 9.37 -26.02
N LEU A 224 -14.60 8.58 -25.24
CA LEU A 224 -13.18 8.85 -24.96
C LEU A 224 -12.37 8.90 -26.26
N VAL A 225 -12.60 7.90 -27.12
CA VAL A 225 -11.87 7.72 -28.38
C VAL A 225 -12.19 8.84 -29.39
N GLN A 226 -13.45 9.31 -29.42
CA GLN A 226 -13.85 10.47 -30.23
C GLN A 226 -13.22 11.77 -29.71
N LEU A 227 -13.23 11.99 -28.39
CA LEU A 227 -12.62 13.17 -27.76
C LEU A 227 -11.09 13.17 -27.92
N MET A 228 -10.47 12.00 -27.83
CA MET A 228 -9.03 11.81 -27.89
C MET A 228 -8.66 10.56 -28.72
N PRO A 229 -8.43 10.74 -30.04
CA PRO A 229 -8.03 9.66 -30.93
C PRO A 229 -6.75 8.93 -30.52
N PHE A 230 -5.95 9.51 -29.63
CA PHE A 230 -4.82 8.82 -29.01
C PHE A 230 -5.23 7.47 -28.39
N PHE A 231 -6.44 7.35 -27.85
CA PHE A 231 -6.96 6.14 -27.19
C PHE A 231 -7.61 5.12 -28.13
N LEU A 232 -7.57 5.35 -29.45
CA LEU A 232 -8.00 4.37 -30.45
C LEU A 232 -7.21 3.07 -30.32
N ASP A 233 -7.89 1.93 -30.32
CA ASP A 233 -7.21 0.64 -30.52
C ASP A 233 -6.85 0.50 -31.99
N ILE A 234 -5.56 0.69 -32.30
CA ILE A 234 -5.03 0.49 -33.66
C ILE A 234 -4.17 -0.76 -33.55
N ALA A 235 -4.59 -1.82 -34.23
CA ALA A 235 -3.79 -3.04 -34.36
C ALA A 235 -2.37 -2.67 -34.81
N ALA A 236 -1.37 -3.19 -34.11
CA ALA A 236 0.01 -2.97 -34.52
C ALA A 236 0.18 -3.46 -35.96
N PRO A 237 0.91 -2.73 -36.84
CA PRO A 237 1.08 -3.14 -38.23
C PRO A 237 1.78 -4.50 -38.27
N GLY A 238 1.01 -5.56 -38.51
CA GLY A 238 1.50 -6.94 -38.52
C GLY A 238 0.52 -8.03 -38.03
N GLU A 239 -0.63 -7.71 -37.43
CA GLU A 239 -1.64 -8.72 -37.05
C GLU A 239 -2.89 -8.68 -37.95
N PRO A 240 -3.41 -9.84 -38.41
CA PRO A 240 -4.66 -9.89 -39.16
C PRO A 240 -5.84 -9.52 -38.23
N LEU A 241 -6.67 -8.59 -38.68
CA LEU A 241 -7.89 -8.15 -38.01
C LEU A 241 -8.91 -9.30 -37.90
N THR A 242 -8.89 -10.05 -36.81
CA THR A 242 -10.03 -10.91 -36.45
C THR A 242 -11.06 -10.05 -35.71
N LYS A 243 -12.12 -9.66 -36.44
CA LYS A 243 -13.32 -9.07 -35.85
C LYS A 243 -13.98 -10.05 -34.87
N ASN A 244 -14.47 -9.52 -33.76
CA ASN A 244 -15.31 -10.13 -32.71
C ASN A 244 -14.59 -11.01 -31.68
N SER A 245 -14.17 -10.39 -30.58
CA SER A 245 -13.99 -11.08 -29.31
C SER A 245 -15.10 -10.65 -28.34
N ARG A 246 -16.19 -11.44 -28.29
CA ARG A 246 -17.04 -11.50 -27.10
C ARG A 246 -16.21 -12.06 -25.94
N PRO A 247 -16.43 -11.64 -24.68
CA PRO A 247 -15.67 -12.19 -23.56
C PRO A 247 -16.06 -13.66 -23.35
N LYS A 248 -15.15 -14.58 -23.66
CA LYS A 248 -15.21 -15.94 -23.10
C LYS A 248 -14.59 -15.89 -21.71
N VAL A 249 -15.44 -15.91 -20.69
CA VAL A 249 -15.04 -16.18 -19.31
C VAL A 249 -14.39 -17.56 -19.29
N ALA A 250 -13.09 -17.60 -19.03
CA ALA A 250 -12.38 -18.82 -18.64
C ALA A 250 -11.52 -18.47 -17.43
N SER A 251 -12.11 -18.64 -16.24
CA SER A 251 -11.35 -18.68 -15.00
C SER A 251 -10.42 -19.91 -15.05
N ARG A 252 -9.13 -19.67 -15.25
CA ARG A 252 -8.09 -20.68 -15.03
C ARG A 252 -7.27 -20.28 -13.82
N PHE A 253 -7.81 -20.58 -12.65
CA PHE A 253 -6.96 -20.85 -11.49
C PHE A 253 -6.36 -22.25 -11.67
N PRO A 254 -5.04 -22.44 -11.48
CA PRO A 254 -4.45 -23.77 -11.42
C PRO A 254 -5.01 -24.51 -10.20
N LYS A 255 -5.69 -25.64 -10.43
CA LYS A 255 -6.04 -26.57 -9.34
C LYS A 255 -4.74 -27.22 -8.83
N LEU A 256 -4.39 -26.92 -7.58
CA LEU A 256 -3.39 -27.68 -6.84
C LEU A 256 -3.95 -29.09 -6.56
N SER A 257 -3.57 -30.06 -7.38
CA SER A 257 -3.81 -31.47 -7.08
C SER A 257 -2.83 -31.93 -6.01
N ARG A 258 -3.38 -32.22 -4.83
CA ARG A 258 -2.72 -32.90 -3.71
C ARG A 258 -2.44 -34.35 -4.11
N GLY A 259 -1.25 -34.61 -4.62
CA GLY A 259 -0.73 -35.96 -4.87
C GLY A 259 0.15 -36.43 -3.71
N HIS A 260 -0.25 -37.51 -3.05
CA HIS A 260 0.57 -38.26 -2.10
C HIS A 260 1.81 -38.82 -2.84
N PRO A 261 3.04 -38.70 -2.33
CA PRO A 261 4.13 -39.51 -2.82
C PRO A 261 4.05 -40.90 -2.18
N ARG A 262 3.80 -41.91 -3.01
CA ARG A 262 4.08 -43.31 -2.65
C ARG A 262 5.59 -43.50 -2.67
N GLU A 263 6.15 -43.83 -1.53
CA GLU A 263 7.53 -44.27 -1.37
C GLU A 263 7.83 -45.44 -2.32
N THR A 264 8.93 -45.32 -3.06
CA THR A 264 9.60 -46.47 -3.67
C THR A 264 10.91 -46.61 -2.93
N ARG A 265 11.06 -47.69 -2.15
CA ARG A 265 12.35 -48.04 -1.58
C ARG A 265 12.54 -49.56 -1.54
N ASN A 266 13.64 -49.93 -2.19
CA ASN A 266 14.47 -51.12 -2.04
C ASN A 266 13.95 -52.48 -2.55
N VAL A 267 14.64 -52.93 -3.61
CA VAL A 267 14.82 -54.33 -3.97
C VAL A 267 16.28 -54.66 -3.69
N GLU A 268 16.55 -55.66 -2.85
CA GLU A 268 17.78 -56.48 -2.86
C GLU A 268 17.54 -57.81 -2.09
N PRO A 269 18.40 -58.85 -2.21
CA PRO A 269 18.05 -60.04 -2.99
C PRO A 269 18.10 -61.38 -2.21
N GLN A 270 17.60 -62.42 -2.87
CA GLN A 270 17.88 -63.87 -2.78
C GLN A 270 18.30 -64.53 -1.44
N SER A 271 17.49 -65.51 -1.02
CA SER A 271 17.89 -66.88 -0.63
C SER A 271 16.56 -67.67 -0.50
N GLY A 272 16.30 -68.82 -1.12
CA GLY A 272 17.09 -70.04 -1.19
C GLY A 272 16.19 -71.17 -0.65
N ASP A 273 15.99 -72.22 -1.44
CA ASP A 273 15.07 -73.34 -1.24
C ASP A 273 15.16 -74.05 0.13
N LEU A 274 14.01 -74.42 0.69
CA LEU A 274 13.54 -75.80 1.00
C LEU A 274 12.27 -75.77 1.89
#